data_AF-A0A3M0IU28-F1
#
_entry.id   AF-A0A3M0IU28-F1
#
_cell.length_a   1.000
_cell.length_b   1.000
_cell.length_c   1.000
_cell.angle_alpha   90.00
_cell.angle_beta   90.00
_cell.angle_gamma   90.00
#
_symmetry.space_group_name_H-M   'P 1'
#
loop_
_entity.id
_entity.type
_entity.pdbx_description
1 polymer ?
#
loop_
_entity_poly.entity_id
_entity_poly.type
_entity_poly.pdbx_seq_one_letter_code
_entity_poly.pdbx_strand_id
1 'polypeptide(L)'
;MQLLEEEPQNWPPRIRCSDACDPLALETNNTRCLHRIRQALQHYRDLLGSDIFRDQPQPQLETTMEQLLRHVQVWEQQLQRHLALKRLRSFAAVMSRVFNHSAR
;
A
#
# COMPACT_ATOMS: atom_id res chain seq x y z
N MET A 1 31.24 18.22 18.88
CA MET A 1 30.53 17.41 17.87
C MET A 1 29.05 17.44 18.24
N GLN A 2 28.29 18.35 17.63
CA GLN A 2 26.83 18.35 17.75
C GLN A 2 26.33 17.36 16.70
N LEU A 3 25.73 16.26 17.15
CA LEU A 3 24.93 15.40 16.28
C LEU A 3 23.74 16.26 15.86
N LEU A 4 23.71 16.70 14.59
CA LEU A 4 22.52 17.30 14.01
C LEU A 4 21.39 16.28 14.18
N GLU A 5 20.40 16.60 15.00
CA GLU A 5 19.18 15.81 15.12
C GLU A 5 18.53 15.78 13.74
N GLU A 6 18.63 14.64 13.06
CA GLU A 6 18.01 14.44 11.75
C GLU A 6 16.50 14.67 11.88
N GLU A 7 16.01 15.68 11.17
CA GLU A 7 14.62 16.06 11.19
C GLU A 7 13.74 14.84 10.85
N PRO A 8 12.63 14.58 11.56
CA PRO A 8 11.83 13.36 11.39
C PRO A 8 11.30 13.11 9.96
N GLN A 9 11.33 14.13 9.10
CA GLN A 9 10.97 14.08 7.69
C GLN A 9 12.05 13.43 6.81
N ASN A 10 13.32 13.43 7.25
CA ASN A 10 14.44 12.77 6.57
C ASN A 10 14.60 11.30 6.93
N TRP A 11 13.88 10.82 7.94
CA TRP A 11 14.01 9.42 8.33
C TRP A 11 13.55 8.50 7.20
N PRO A 12 14.26 7.39 6.96
CA PRO A 12 13.81 6.39 6.02
C PRO A 12 12.37 5.96 6.36
N PRO A 13 11.56 5.62 5.35
CA PRO A 13 10.16 5.31 5.55
C PRO A 13 10.00 4.11 6.50
N ARG A 14 9.54 4.39 7.73
CA ARG A 14 9.22 3.40 8.75
C ARG A 14 7.72 3.17 8.84
N ILE A 15 7.31 1.94 9.15
CA ILE A 15 5.94 1.63 9.55
C ILE A 15 5.75 2.13 10.99
N ARG A 16 4.83 3.07 11.17
CA ARG A 16 4.45 3.67 12.46
C ARG A 16 3.18 2.99 12.99
N CYS A 17 2.91 3.12 14.28
CA CYS A 17 1.66 2.65 14.89
C CYS A 17 0.41 3.28 14.22
N SER A 18 0.53 4.50 13.68
CA SER A 18 -0.54 5.19 12.96
C SER A 18 -0.87 4.62 11.58
N ASP A 19 0.00 3.76 11.03
CA ASP A 19 -0.11 3.24 9.67
C ASP A 19 -1.08 2.06 9.56
N ALA A 20 -1.69 1.63 10.67
CA ALA A 20 -2.74 0.60 10.70
C ALA A 20 -2.27 -0.75 10.13
N CYS A 21 -1.01 -1.10 10.41
CA CYS A 21 -0.39 -2.38 10.04
C CYS A 21 -0.48 -3.45 11.14
N ASP A 22 -1.27 -3.21 12.19
CA ASP A 22 -1.58 -4.23 13.18
C ASP A 22 -2.60 -5.25 12.62
N PRO A 23 -2.62 -6.49 13.15
CA PRO A 23 -3.50 -7.55 12.64
C PRO A 23 -4.98 -7.17 12.57
N LEU A 24 -5.48 -6.43 13.57
CA LEU A 24 -6.90 -6.05 13.65
C LEU A 24 -7.27 -5.04 12.56
N ALA A 25 -6.40 -4.06 12.31
CA ALA A 25 -6.62 -3.07 11.27
C ALA A 25 -6.50 -3.65 9.85
N LEU A 26 -5.66 -4.67 9.66
CA LEU A 26 -5.53 -5.36 8.38
C LEU A 26 -6.82 -6.09 7.96
N GLU A 27 -7.64 -6.54 8.91
CA GLU A 27 -8.94 -7.17 8.63
C GLU A 27 -10.02 -6.17 8.21
N THR A 28 -9.93 -4.92 8.70
CA THR A 28 -11.01 -3.92 8.58
C THR A 28 -10.71 -2.82 7.57
N ASN A 29 -9.48 -2.29 7.56
CA ASN A 29 -9.03 -1.26 6.63
C ASN A 29 -7.50 -1.33 6.41
N ASN A 30 -7.10 -2.22 5.49
CA ASN A 30 -5.71 -2.42 5.11
C ASN A 30 -5.14 -1.37 4.12
N THR A 31 -5.94 -0.43 3.62
CA THR A 31 -5.48 0.55 2.61
C THR A 31 -4.31 1.40 3.08
N ARG A 32 -4.36 1.87 4.34
CA ARG A 32 -3.31 2.72 4.91
C ARG A 32 -2.00 1.97 5.06
N CYS A 33 -2.05 0.74 5.57
CA CYS A 33 -0.86 -0.09 5.71
C CYS A 33 -0.24 -0.41 4.34
N LEU A 34 -1.06 -0.82 3.37
CA LEU A 34 -0.60 -1.13 2.01
C LEU A 34 0.08 0.08 1.35
N HIS A 35 -0.50 1.27 1.50
CA HIS A 35 0.10 2.50 0.99
C HIS A 35 1.48 2.75 1.62
N ARG A 36 1.62 2.55 2.94
CA ARG A 36 2.89 2.74 3.63
C ARG A 36 3.95 1.73 3.21
N ILE A 37 3.58 0.45 3.09
CA ILE A 37 4.49 -0.61 2.63
C ILE A 37 4.97 -0.31 1.20
N ARG A 38 4.06 0.08 0.29
CA ARG A 38 4.42 0.44 -1.08
C ARG A 38 5.42 1.59 -1.11
N GLN A 39 5.18 2.64 -0.33
CA GLN A 39 6.07 3.79 -0.22
C GLN A 39 7.47 3.38 0.27
N ALA A 40 7.54 2.52 1.29
CA ALA A 40 8.81 2.06 1.83
C ALA A 40 9.60 1.22 0.82
N LEU A 41 8.93 0.28 0.14
CA LEU A 41 9.55 -0.56 -0.88
C LEU A 41 10.05 0.25 -2.08
N GLN A 42 9.29 1.26 -2.53
CA GLN A 42 9.72 2.17 -3.58
C GLN A 42 10.98 2.93 -3.17
N HIS A 43 10.99 3.53 -1.98
CA HIS A 43 12.14 4.25 -1.47
C HIS A 43 13.40 3.37 -1.42
N TYR A 44 13.31 2.15 -0.89
CA TYR A 44 14.48 1.27 -0.79
C TYR A 44 14.95 0.76 -2.15
N ARG A 45 14.04 0.51 -3.10
CA ARG A 45 14.43 0.21 -4.48
C ARG A 45 15.17 1.38 -5.11
N ASP A 46 14.67 2.60 -4.94
CA ASP A 46 15.29 3.79 -5.51
C ASP A 46 16.65 4.07 -4.83
N LEU A 47 16.78 3.78 -3.53
CA LEU A 47 18.05 3.83 -2.79
C LEU A 47 19.06 2.82 -3.34
N LEU A 48 18.65 1.58 -3.64
CA LEU A 48 19.53 0.56 -4.23
C LEU A 48 20.00 0.96 -5.63
N GLY A 49 19.17 1.70 -6.38
CA GLY A 49 19.54 2.26 -7.69
C GLY A 49 20.35 3.56 -7.63
N SER A 50 20.66 4.08 -6.44
CA SER A 50 21.42 5.31 -6.26
C SER A 50 22.93 5.10 -6.42
N ASP A 51 23.68 6.20 -6.42
CA ASP A 51 25.14 6.20 -6.45
C ASP A 51 25.78 5.55 -5.20
N ILE A 52 25.05 5.45 -4.08
CA ILE A 52 25.52 4.83 -2.83
C ILE A 52 25.92 3.35 -3.05
N PHE A 53 25.19 2.62 -3.89
CA PHE A 53 25.43 1.19 -4.15
C PHE A 53 26.10 0.94 -5.51
N ARG A 54 26.61 1.99 -6.17
CA ARG A 54 27.16 1.89 -7.52
C ARG A 54 28.36 0.94 -7.62
N ASP A 55 29.29 1.02 -6.67
CA ASP A 55 30.51 0.21 -6.68
C ASP A 55 30.28 -1.20 -6.11
N GLN A 56 29.19 -1.40 -5.36
CA GLN A 56 28.80 -2.70 -4.82
C GLN A 56 27.28 -2.90 -4.95
N PRO A 57 26.81 -3.27 -6.15
CA PRO A 57 25.39 -3.54 -6.39
C PRO A 57 24.86 -4.68 -5.53
N GLN A 58 23.56 -4.62 -5.20
CA GLN A 58 22.89 -5.62 -4.36
C GLN A 58 21.77 -6.32 -5.15
N PRO A 59 22.10 -7.15 -6.16
CA PRO A 59 21.11 -7.67 -7.11
C PRO A 59 20.07 -8.59 -6.47
N GLN A 60 20.44 -9.32 -5.40
CA GLN A 60 19.49 -10.15 -4.65
C GLN A 60 18.44 -9.29 -3.96
N LEU A 61 18.87 -8.18 -3.33
CA LEU A 61 17.97 -7.29 -2.61
C LEU A 61 17.07 -6.50 -3.56
N GLU A 62 17.60 -6.03 -4.70
CA GLU A 62 16.82 -5.42 -5.77
C GLU A 62 15.71 -6.36 -6.24
N THR A 63 16.05 -7.62 -6.54
CA THR A 63 15.09 -8.65 -6.95
C THR A 63 14.02 -8.87 -5.87
N THR A 64 14.42 -8.96 -4.61
CA THR A 64 13.48 -9.08 -3.48
C THR A 64 12.54 -7.87 -3.40
N MET A 65 13.05 -6.65 -3.54
CA MET A 65 12.23 -5.43 -3.52
C MET A 65 11.22 -5.40 -4.67
N GLU A 66 11.62 -5.78 -5.88
CA GLU A 66 10.71 -5.90 -7.03
C GLU A 66 9.62 -6.95 -6.82
N GLN A 67 9.97 -8.11 -6.26
CA GLN A 67 9.01 -9.16 -5.95
C GLN A 67 7.99 -8.68 -4.89
N LEU A 68 8.46 -8.04 -3.82
CA LEU A 68 7.59 -7.48 -2.78
C LEU A 68 6.67 -6.39 -3.35
N LEU A 69 7.17 -5.51 -4.21
CA LEU A 69 6.36 -4.50 -4.88
C LEU A 69 5.25 -5.14 -5.72
N ARG A 70 5.56 -6.19 -6.48
CA ARG A 70 4.55 -6.94 -7.25
C ARG A 70 3.48 -7.56 -6.34
N HIS A 71 3.88 -8.15 -5.21
CA HIS A 71 2.91 -8.71 -4.26
C HIS A 71 1.97 -7.65 -3.69
N VAL A 72 2.51 -6.50 -3.28
CA VAL A 72 1.71 -5.38 -2.78
C VAL A 72 0.75 -4.86 -3.84
N GLN A 73 1.18 -4.77 -5.11
CA GLN A 73 0.34 -4.33 -6.22
C GLN A 73 -0.83 -5.30 -6.49
N VAL A 74 -0.58 -6.61 -6.45
CA VAL A 74 -1.63 -7.62 -6.59
C VAL A 74 -2.65 -7.52 -5.45
N TRP A 75 -2.17 -7.35 -4.21
CA TRP A 75 -3.04 -7.17 -3.04
C TRP A 75 -3.89 -5.90 -3.15
N GLU A 76 -3.29 -4.78 -3.55
CA GLU A 76 -4.00 -3.51 -3.76
C GLU A 76 -5.09 -3.66 -4.83
N GLN A 77 -4.78 -4.32 -5.95
CA GLN A 77 -5.74 -4.59 -7.01
C GLN A 77 -6.91 -5.48 -6.53
N GLN A 78 -6.63 -6.54 -5.77
CA GLN A 78 -7.65 -7.42 -5.23
C GLN A 78 -8.60 -6.68 -4.28
N LEU A 79 -8.04 -5.83 -3.41
CA LEU A 79 -8.81 -5.00 -2.49
C LEU A 79 -9.70 -4.01 -3.24
N GLN A 80 -9.15 -3.29 -4.22
CA GLN A 80 -9.90 -2.36 -5.06
C GLN A 80 -11.06 -3.06 -5.76
N ARG A 81 -10.82 -4.24 -6.33
CA ARG A 81 -11.88 -5.07 -6.95
C ARG A 81 -12.96 -5.45 -5.94
N HIS A 82 -12.59 -5.89 -4.74
CA HIS A 82 -13.55 -6.25 -3.70
C HIS A 82 -14.44 -5.07 -3.30
N LEU A 83 -13.84 -3.89 -3.08
CA LEU A 83 -14.57 -2.66 -2.73
C LEU A 83 -15.50 -2.21 -3.87
N ALA A 84 -15.04 -2.25 -5.12
CA ALA A 84 -15.85 -1.93 -6.29
C ALA A 84 -17.07 -2.87 -6.41
N LEU A 85 -16.86 -4.17 -6.22
CA LEU A 85 -17.95 -5.16 -6.23
C LEU A 85 -18.96 -4.94 -5.10
N LYS A 86 -18.50 -4.62 -3.88
CA LYS A 86 -19.40 -4.27 -2.77
C LYS A 86 -20.26 -3.06 -3.13
N ARG A 87 -19.66 -1.97 -3.63
CA ARG A 87 -20.37 -0.76 -4.05
C ARG A 87 -21.39 -1.04 -5.15
N LEU A 88 -20.98 -1.80 -6.17
CA LEU A 88 -21.86 -2.18 -7.29
C LEU A 88 -23.06 -2.99 -6.82
N ARG A 89 -22.85 -3.97 -5.92
CA ARG A 89 -23.94 -4.79 -5.36
C ARG A 89 -24.93 -3.94 -4.57
N SER A 90 -24.44 -3.03 -3.72
CA SER A 90 -25.30 -2.10 -2.98
C SER A 90 -26.11 -1.21 -3.91
N PHE A 91 -25.48 -0.66 -4.95
CA PHE A 91 -26.15 0.16 -5.96
C PHE A 91 -27.23 -0.64 -6.72
N ALA A 92 -26.88 -1.83 -7.22
CA ALA A 92 -27.81 -2.70 -7.94
C ALA A 92 -29.04 -3.04 -7.08
N ALA A 93 -28.86 -3.32 -5.79
CA ALA A 93 -29.97 -3.61 -4.88
C ALA A 93 -30.95 -2.43 -4.73
N VAL A 94 -30.44 -1.18 -4.70
CA VAL A 94 -31.28 0.02 -4.66
C VAL A 94 -32.05 0.17 -5.97
N MET A 95 -31.37 0.05 -7.11
CA MET A 95 -32.00 0.16 -8.43
C MET A 95 -33.09 -0.89 -8.63
N SER A 96 -32.86 -2.14 -8.21
CA SER A 96 -33.88 -3.19 -8.26
C SER A 96 -35.13 -2.82 -7.45
N ARG A 97 -34.98 -2.19 -6.28
CA ARG A 97 -36.13 -1.74 -5.48
C ARG A 97 -36.89 -0.61 -6.15
N VAL A 98 -36.18 0.36 -6.74
CA VAL A 98 -36.79 1.48 -7.48
C VAL A 98 -37.60 0.97 -8.66
N PHE A 99 -37.00 0.14 -9.52
CA PHE A 99 -37.70 -0.41 -10.68
C PHE A 99 -38.91 -1.25 -10.29
N ASN A 100 -38.79 -2.08 -9.25
CA ASN A 100 -39.90 -2.90 -8.76
C ASN A 100 -41.04 -2.04 -8.16
N HIS A 101 -40.73 -0.91 -7.53
CA HIS A 101 -41.73 0.01 -7.01
C HIS A 101 -42.43 0.78 -8.13
N SER A 102 -41.70 1.26 -9.14
CA SER A 102 -42.23 2.03 -10.28
C SER A 102 -43.00 1.18 -11.30
N ALA A 103 -42.86 -0.14 -11.27
CA ALA A 103 -43.59 -1.06 -12.14
C ALA A 103 -45.00 -1.44 -11.62
N ARG A 104 -45.43 -0.85 -10.50
CA ARG A 104 -46.80 -0.92 -9.96
C ARG A 104 -47.54 0.37 -10.26
#